data_AF-A0A8J7YWD6-F1
#
_entry.id   AF-A0A8J7YWD6-F1
#
_cell.length_a   1.000
_cell.length_b   1.000
_cell.length_c   1.000
_cell.angle_alpha   90.00
_cell.angle_beta   90.00
_cell.angle_gamma   90.00
#
_symmetry.space_group_name_H-M   'P 1'
#
loop_
_entity.id
_entity.type
_entity.pdbx_description
1 polymer ?
#
loop_
_entity_poly.entity_id
_entity_poly.type
_entity_poly.pdbx_seq_one_letter_code
_entity_poly.pdbx_strand_id
1 'polypeptide(L)'
;MQGVLNRERLYRSLTTLDIFVDRALHLTPKSTTLSGFNYNRDLLKASMANTYLETVGSRADSIHLAVKSVNPSDIYWAYLGTLHAMLPRTGFTEHDAVLAFDHTDEEFYGSVETAWIHNWTGEHAVTGRFKFLTCALVGR
;
A
#
# COMPACT_ATOMS: atom_id res chain seq x y z
N MET A 1 16.30 -24.27 7.70
CA MET A 1 16.36 -23.36 8.86
C MET A 1 15.12 -22.49 8.86
N GLN A 2 14.11 -22.78 9.71
CA GLN A 2 13.05 -21.81 9.97
C GLN A 2 13.65 -20.70 10.84
N GLY A 3 13.74 -19.49 10.29
CA GLY A 3 14.23 -18.33 11.02
C GLY A 3 13.33 -18.06 12.23
N VAL A 4 13.92 -17.93 13.42
CA VAL A 4 13.20 -17.56 14.63
C VAL A 4 12.49 -16.23 14.37
N LEU A 5 11.15 -16.25 14.42
CA LEU A 5 10.34 -15.06 14.16
C LEU A 5 10.66 -14.01 15.23
N ASN A 6 11.30 -12.91 14.83
CA ASN A 6 11.58 -11.79 15.74
C ASN A 6 10.25 -11.06 16.04
N ARG A 7 9.64 -11.42 17.18
CA ARG A 7 8.34 -10.90 17.61
C ARG A 7 8.33 -9.39 17.78
N GLU A 8 9.41 -8.80 18.27
CA GLU A 8 9.51 -7.35 18.44
C GLU A 8 9.51 -6.64 17.08
N ARG A 9 10.28 -7.16 16.12
CA ARG A 9 10.30 -6.62 14.76
C ARG A 9 8.90 -6.71 14.12
N LEU A 10 8.22 -7.84 14.27
CA LEU A 10 6.86 -8.04 13.76
C LEU A 10 5.89 -7.03 14.39
N TYR A 11 5.89 -6.89 15.71
CA TYR A 11 5.02 -5.94 16.42
C TYR A 11 5.25 -4.50 15.98
N ARG A 12 6.52 -4.11 15.80
CA ARG A 12 6.88 -2.79 15.29
C ARG A 12 6.37 -2.60 13.85
N SER A 13 6.58 -3.57 12.96
CA SER A 13 6.08 -3.50 11.58
C SER A 13 4.56 -3.39 11.51
N LEU A 14 3.83 -4.15 12.33
CA LEU A 14 2.37 -4.07 12.41
C LEU A 14 1.90 -2.72 12.97
N THR A 15 2.55 -2.21 14.00
CA THR A 15 2.26 -0.87 14.55
C THR A 15 2.51 0.22 13.51
N THR A 16 3.60 0.12 12.74
CA THR A 16 3.89 1.08 11.67
C THR A 16 2.83 1.02 10.57
N LEU A 17 2.39 -0.19 10.17
CA LEU A 17 1.32 -0.37 9.20
C LEU A 17 -0.01 0.22 9.71
N ASP A 18 -0.36 -0.01 10.98
CA ASP A 18 -1.54 0.54 11.63
C ASP A 18 -1.55 2.08 11.57
N ILE A 19 -0.45 2.71 11.99
CA ILE A 19 -0.28 4.17 11.93
C ILE A 19 -0.36 4.69 10.50
N PHE A 20 0.23 3.97 9.53
CA PHE A 20 0.15 4.33 8.13
C PHE A 20 -1.30 4.33 7.64
N VAL A 21 -2.04 3.24 7.86
CA VAL A 21 -3.43 3.11 7.41
C VAL A 21 -4.34 4.13 8.10
N ASP A 22 -4.17 4.35 9.41
CA ASP A 22 -4.91 5.38 10.14
C ASP A 22 -4.71 6.77 9.53
N ARG A 23 -3.45 7.14 9.27
CA ARG A 23 -3.13 8.45 8.69
C ARG A 23 -3.60 8.58 7.25
N ALA A 24 -3.37 7.55 6.44
CA ALA A 24 -3.70 7.55 5.02
C ALA A 24 -5.22 7.65 4.77
N LEU A 25 -6.01 7.06 5.66
CA LEU A 25 -7.47 6.98 5.54
C LEU A 25 -8.21 7.88 6.54
N HIS A 26 -7.50 8.77 7.24
CA HIS A 26 -8.03 9.64 8.30
C HIS A 26 -8.90 8.89 9.34
N LEU A 27 -8.50 7.66 9.69
CA LEU A 27 -9.17 6.88 10.72
C LEU A 27 -8.72 7.36 12.10
N THR A 28 -9.62 7.32 13.07
CA THR A 28 -9.32 7.70 14.44
C THR A 28 -8.68 6.51 15.17
N PRO A 29 -7.42 6.61 15.63
CA PRO A 29 -6.78 5.53 16.36
C PRO A 29 -7.57 5.19 17.62
N LYS A 30 -7.80 3.90 17.88
CA LYS A 30 -8.60 3.40 19.03
C LYS A 30 -10.05 3.87 19.05
N SER A 31 -10.61 4.24 17.90
CA SER A 31 -12.05 4.45 17.73
C SER A 31 -12.84 3.21 18.18
N THR A 32 -14.05 3.43 18.69
CA THR A 32 -15.00 2.36 19.01
C THR A 32 -15.55 1.67 17.75
N THR A 33 -15.37 2.27 16.57
CA THR A 33 -15.98 1.79 15.32
C THR A 33 -14.96 1.21 14.35
N LEU A 34 -13.89 1.94 14.00
CA LEU A 34 -12.95 1.55 12.94
C LEU A 34 -11.54 2.15 13.16
N SER A 35 -10.51 1.31 13.04
CA SER A 35 -9.08 1.69 13.04
C SER A 35 -8.33 0.91 11.96
N GLY A 36 -7.10 1.31 11.64
CA GLY A 36 -6.20 0.65 10.70
C GLY A 36 -6.05 -0.83 11.01
N PHE A 37 -6.01 -1.21 12.28
CA PHE A 37 -5.98 -2.58 12.75
C PHE A 37 -7.10 -3.45 12.16
N ASN A 38 -8.31 -2.89 11.99
CA ASN A 38 -9.44 -3.60 11.41
C ASN A 38 -9.28 -3.84 9.90
N TYR A 39 -8.51 -3.00 9.21
CA TYR A 39 -8.28 -3.09 7.76
C TYR A 39 -7.00 -3.84 7.40
N ASN A 40 -5.97 -3.79 8.27
CA ASN A 40 -4.64 -4.35 8.00
C ASN A 40 -4.67 -5.80 7.56
N ARG A 41 -5.53 -6.64 8.16
CA ARG A 41 -5.62 -8.06 7.78
C ARG A 41 -6.04 -8.25 6.33
N ASP A 42 -7.08 -7.54 5.89
CA ASP A 42 -7.63 -7.72 4.55
C ASP A 42 -6.73 -7.05 3.52
N LEU A 43 -6.16 -5.88 3.84
CA LEU A 43 -5.12 -5.20 3.05
C LEU A 43 -3.89 -6.11 2.84
N LEU A 44 -3.34 -6.67 3.92
CA LEU A 44 -2.17 -7.56 3.83
C LEU A 44 -2.46 -8.82 3.01
N LYS A 45 -3.64 -9.43 3.19
CA LYS A 45 -4.04 -10.60 2.41
C LYS A 45 -4.15 -10.30 0.93
N ALA A 46 -4.77 -9.17 0.58
CA ALA A 46 -4.94 -8.74 -0.80
C ALA A 46 -3.57 -8.52 -1.46
N SER A 47 -2.67 -7.80 -0.77
CA SER A 47 -1.30 -7.58 -1.24
C SER A 47 -0.50 -8.88 -1.37
N MET A 48 -0.60 -9.80 -0.41
CA MET A 48 0.12 -11.08 -0.46
C MET A 48 -0.36 -12.01 -1.57
N ALA A 49 -1.64 -11.95 -1.93
CA ALA A 49 -2.23 -12.75 -2.98
C ALA A 49 -2.26 -12.04 -4.35
N ASN A 50 -1.72 -10.81 -4.42
CA ASN A 50 -1.75 -9.95 -5.61
C ASN A 50 -3.15 -9.87 -6.24
N THR A 51 -4.16 -9.56 -5.41
CA THR A 51 -5.57 -9.58 -5.80
C THR A 51 -6.34 -8.44 -5.13
N TYR A 52 -7.58 -8.24 -5.56
CA TYR A 52 -8.49 -7.24 -5.02
C TYR A 52 -8.98 -7.57 -3.60
N LEU A 53 -9.29 -6.54 -2.81
CA LEU A 53 -9.80 -6.67 -1.44
C LEU A 53 -11.11 -7.47 -1.40
N GLU A 54 -11.95 -7.27 -2.40
CA GLU A 54 -13.21 -7.95 -2.68
C GLU A 54 -13.04 -9.46 -2.78
N THR A 55 -11.86 -9.93 -3.18
CA THR A 55 -11.56 -11.36 -3.33
C THR A 55 -11.21 -12.03 -2.00
N VAL A 56 -10.71 -11.29 -1.01
CA VAL A 56 -10.06 -11.87 0.18
C VAL A 56 -10.64 -11.40 1.53
N GLY A 57 -11.44 -10.33 1.52
CA GLY A 57 -11.91 -9.65 2.72
C GLY A 57 -13.41 -9.43 2.73
N SER A 58 -14.00 -9.44 3.93
CA SER A 58 -15.43 -9.14 4.13
C SER A 58 -15.70 -7.66 4.40
N ARG A 59 -14.65 -6.82 4.34
CA ARG A 59 -14.70 -5.37 4.61
C ARG A 59 -14.37 -4.53 3.39
N ALA A 60 -14.35 -5.13 2.19
CA ALA A 60 -13.98 -4.45 0.96
C ALA A 60 -14.80 -3.17 0.76
N ASP A 61 -16.11 -3.21 0.99
CA ASP A 61 -16.98 -2.03 0.88
C ASP A 61 -16.61 -0.90 1.85
N SER A 62 -16.35 -1.23 3.12
CA SER A 62 -15.96 -0.24 4.13
C SER A 62 -14.60 0.38 3.83
N ILE A 63 -13.66 -0.44 3.34
CA ILE A 63 -12.34 0.04 2.91
C ILE A 63 -12.47 0.92 1.66
N HIS A 64 -13.28 0.51 0.69
CA HIS A 64 -13.56 1.28 -0.52
C HIS A 64 -14.13 2.67 -0.18
N LEU A 65 -15.12 2.73 0.72
CA LEU A 65 -15.69 3.99 1.18
C LEU A 65 -14.65 4.87 1.90
N ALA A 66 -13.79 4.27 2.74
CA ALA A 66 -12.73 5.00 3.42
C ALA A 66 -11.71 5.59 2.43
N VAL A 67 -11.26 4.80 1.45
CA VAL A 67 -10.34 5.25 0.39
C VAL A 67 -10.98 6.36 -0.45
N LYS A 68 -12.26 6.24 -0.80
CA LYS A 68 -12.99 7.24 -1.58
C LYS A 68 -13.19 8.57 -0.83
N SER A 69 -13.10 8.56 0.49
CA SER A 69 -13.30 9.74 1.33
C SER A 69 -12.06 10.61 1.53
N VAL A 70 -10.87 10.15 1.09
CA VAL A 70 -9.59 10.85 1.26
C VAL A 70 -9.02 11.29 -0.09
N ASN A 71 -8.15 12.30 -0.06
CA ASN A 71 -7.42 12.71 -1.26
C ASN A 71 -6.23 11.78 -1.49
N PRO A 72 -5.84 11.50 -2.75
CA PRO A 72 -4.61 10.76 -3.04
C PRO A 72 -3.36 11.37 -2.39
N SER A 73 -3.33 12.68 -2.18
CA SER A 73 -2.26 13.38 -1.45
C SER A 73 -2.12 12.91 0.00
N ASP A 74 -3.21 12.55 0.67
CA ASP A 74 -3.20 12.12 2.07
C ASP A 74 -2.48 10.79 2.22
N ILE A 75 -2.72 9.87 1.27
CA ILE A 75 -2.02 8.59 1.16
C ILE A 75 -0.52 8.82 0.90
N TYR A 76 -0.19 9.73 -0.03
CA TYR A 76 1.20 10.08 -0.34
C TYR A 76 1.95 10.62 0.89
N TRP A 77 1.36 11.58 1.62
CA TRP A 77 2.01 12.17 2.79
C TRP A 77 2.10 11.18 3.96
N ALA A 78 1.10 10.32 4.15
CA ALA A 78 1.16 9.25 5.13
C ALA A 78 2.29 8.25 4.82
N TYR A 79 2.47 7.91 3.55
CA TYR A 79 3.57 7.04 3.09
C TYR A 79 4.94 7.70 3.32
N LEU A 80 5.11 8.96 2.91
CA LEU A 80 6.36 9.70 3.13
C LEU A 80 6.70 9.82 4.62
N GLY A 81 5.71 10.14 5.46
CA GLY A 81 5.88 10.19 6.91
C GLY A 81 6.30 8.84 7.51
N THR A 82 5.77 7.74 6.95
CA THR A 82 6.15 6.38 7.34
C THR A 82 7.60 6.09 6.95
N LEU A 83 8.02 6.44 5.73
CA LEU A 83 9.41 6.31 5.29
C LEU A 83 10.36 7.13 6.17
N HIS A 84 10.04 8.38 6.48
CA HIS A 84 10.88 9.22 7.36
C HIS A 84 11.05 8.60 8.76
N ALA A 85 10.03 7.92 9.29
CA ALA A 85 10.13 7.24 10.58
C ALA A 85 10.93 5.93 10.52
N MET A 86 10.98 5.27 9.35
CA MET A 86 11.63 3.97 9.16
C MET A 86 13.08 4.07 8.68
N LEU A 87 13.37 4.96 7.74
CA LEU A 87 14.67 5.07 7.05
C LEU A 87 15.88 5.28 7.98
N PRO A 88 15.84 6.10 9.04
CA PRO A 88 16.99 6.25 9.93
C PRO A 88 17.42 4.95 10.61
N ARG A 89 16.52 3.95 10.71
CA ARG A 89 16.79 2.67 11.38
C ARG A 89 17.39 1.63 10.45
N THR A 90 17.43 1.89 9.15
CA THR A 90 17.91 0.94 8.16
C THR A 90 19.39 1.15 7.82
N GLY A 91 20.05 2.17 8.41
CA GLY A 91 21.44 2.53 8.08
C GLY A 91 21.58 3.20 6.70
N PHE A 92 20.47 3.40 5.98
CA PHE A 92 20.46 3.95 4.62
C PHE A 92 21.05 5.36 4.52
N THR A 93 21.02 6.13 5.60
CA THR A 93 21.59 7.50 5.62
C THR A 93 23.12 7.51 5.70
N GLU A 94 23.75 6.36 5.96
CA GLU A 94 25.19 6.23 6.21
C GLU A 94 25.96 5.70 4.99
N HIS A 95 25.24 5.36 3.90
CA HIS A 95 25.79 4.71 2.72
C HIS A 95 25.32 5.39 1.44
N ASP A 96 26.12 5.24 0.37
CA ASP A 96 25.68 5.61 -0.97
C ASP A 96 24.42 4.84 -1.34
N ALA A 97 23.40 5.56 -1.79
CA ALA A 97 22.18 4.96 -2.28
C ALA A 97 22.10 5.06 -3.81
N VAL A 98 21.56 4.02 -4.44
CA VAL A 98 21.23 4.02 -5.87
C VAL A 98 19.74 4.24 -6.02
N LEU A 99 19.36 5.17 -6.91
CA LEU A 99 17.99 5.31 -7.37
C LEU A 99 17.83 4.44 -8.62
N ALA A 100 17.03 3.39 -8.51
CA ALA A 100 16.67 2.54 -9.64
C ALA A 100 15.28 2.94 -10.13
N PHE A 101 15.20 3.40 -11.37
CA PHE A 101 13.93 3.74 -12.01
C PHE A 101 13.48 2.60 -12.91
N ASP A 102 12.20 2.28 -12.84
CA ASP A 102 11.56 1.30 -13.72
C ASP A 102 10.19 1.79 -14.16
N HIS A 103 9.75 1.33 -15.32
CA HIS A 103 8.40 1.55 -15.81
C HIS A 103 7.61 0.25 -15.69
N THR A 104 6.59 0.25 -14.85
CA THR A 104 5.72 -0.89 -14.57
C THR A 104 4.30 -0.59 -15.03
N ASP A 105 3.65 -1.59 -15.62
CA ASP A 105 2.23 -1.57 -15.97
C ASP A 105 1.47 -2.52 -15.04
N GLU A 106 0.25 -2.15 -14.64
CA GLU A 106 -0.68 -3.04 -13.93
C GLU A 106 -1.98 -3.18 -14.71
N GLU A 107 -2.47 -4.41 -14.84
CA GLU A 107 -3.70 -4.70 -15.57
C GLU A 107 -4.93 -4.21 -14.80
N PHE A 108 -5.85 -3.59 -15.51
CA PHE A 108 -7.14 -3.15 -14.98
C PHE A 108 -8.26 -3.85 -15.74
N TYR A 109 -9.22 -4.39 -14.98
CA TYR A 109 -10.30 -5.24 -15.49
C TYR A 109 -11.69 -4.57 -15.39
N GLY A 110 -11.77 -3.34 -14.88
CA GLY A 110 -13.02 -2.60 -14.68
C GLY A 110 -13.37 -1.63 -15.81
N SER A 111 -14.40 -0.81 -15.63
CA SER A 111 -14.71 0.28 -16.56
C SER A 111 -13.67 1.40 -16.46
N VAL A 112 -13.06 1.77 -17.59
CA VAL A 112 -12.07 2.86 -17.64
C VAL A 112 -12.80 4.21 -17.51
N GLU A 113 -12.77 4.79 -16.31
CA GLU A 113 -13.49 6.03 -15.99
C GLU A 113 -12.58 7.22 -15.66
N THR A 114 -11.26 7.03 -15.65
CA THR A 114 -10.29 8.05 -15.21
C THR A 114 -9.15 8.24 -16.19
N ALA A 115 -8.55 9.43 -16.19
CA ALA A 115 -7.38 9.75 -17.02
C ALA A 115 -6.10 8.98 -16.61
N TRP A 116 -6.13 8.28 -15.47
CA TRP A 116 -5.01 7.52 -14.93
C TRP A 116 -4.97 6.07 -15.45
N ILE A 117 -6.03 5.62 -16.10
CA ILE A 117 -6.15 4.27 -16.65
C ILE A 117 -6.11 4.40 -18.18
N HIS A 118 -5.07 3.83 -18.79
CA HIS A 118 -4.89 3.87 -20.22
C HIS A 118 -5.69 2.73 -20.87
N ASN A 119 -6.49 3.05 -21.89
CA ASN A 119 -7.26 2.04 -22.62
C ASN A 119 -6.37 0.91 -23.14
N TRP A 120 -6.86 -0.32 -23.05
CA TRP A 120 -6.19 -1.50 -23.58
C TRP A 120 -7.07 -2.21 -24.62
N THR A 121 -6.49 -3.18 -25.33
CA THR A 121 -7.13 -3.87 -26.47
C THR A 121 -8.28 -4.80 -26.07
N GLY A 122 -8.46 -5.12 -24.79
CA GLY A 122 -9.40 -6.13 -24.33
C GLY A 122 -8.84 -7.56 -24.28
N GLU A 123 -7.58 -7.76 -24.66
CA GLU A 123 -6.91 -9.07 -24.60
C GLU A 123 -6.90 -9.60 -23.16
N HIS A 124 -7.21 -10.89 -22.97
CA HIS A 124 -7.33 -11.53 -21.65
C HIS A 124 -8.32 -10.83 -20.69
N ALA A 125 -9.35 -10.16 -21.22
CA ALA A 125 -10.32 -9.36 -20.45
C ALA A 125 -9.72 -8.12 -19.76
N VAL A 126 -8.50 -7.73 -20.10
CA VAL A 126 -7.87 -6.50 -19.62
C VAL A 126 -8.48 -5.30 -20.35
N THR A 127 -9.22 -4.47 -19.62
CA THR A 127 -9.94 -3.31 -20.16
C THR A 127 -9.07 -2.04 -20.18
N GLY A 128 -8.09 -1.96 -19.30
CA GLY A 128 -7.14 -0.86 -19.23
C GLY A 128 -5.83 -1.26 -18.55
N ARG A 129 -4.88 -0.33 -18.49
CA ARG A 129 -3.64 -0.48 -17.75
C ARG A 129 -3.34 0.78 -16.95
N PHE A 130 -2.96 0.60 -15.69
CA PHE A 130 -2.23 1.63 -14.98
C PHE A 130 -0.78 1.63 -15.46
N LYS A 131 -0.19 2.81 -15.58
CA LYS A 131 1.20 2.99 -15.96
C LYS A 131 1.92 3.75 -14.87
N PHE A 132 3.00 3.19 -14.36
CA PHE A 132 3.74 3.73 -13.25
C PHE A 132 5.20 3.94 -13.63
N LEU A 133 5.73 5.13 -13.34
CA LEU A 133 7.16 5.32 -13.16
C LEU A 133 7.47 5.03 -11.70
N THR A 134 8.19 3.94 -11.45
CA THR A 134 8.59 3.54 -10.11
C THR A 134 10.04 3.95 -9.85
N CYS A 135 10.35 4.28 -8.60
CA CYS A 135 11.71 4.57 -8.15
C CYS A 135 11.96 3.77 -6.88
N ALA A 136 12.95 2.89 -6.92
CA ALA A 136 13.42 2.15 -5.76
C ALA A 136 14.69 2.79 -5.21
N LEU A 137 14.71 2.98 -3.89
CA LEU A 137 15.91 3.35 -3.15
C LEU A 137 16.67 2.07 -2.78
N VAL A 138 17.83 1.85 -3.39
CA VAL A 138 18.65 0.66 -3.18
C VAL A 138 19.88 1.02 -2.36
N GLY A 139 19.97 0.45 -1.16
CA GLY A 139 21.13 0.55 -0.29
C GLY A 139 22.15 -0.51 -0.63
N ARG A 140 23.44 -0.20 -0.46
CA ARG A 140 24.54 -1.18 -0.56
C ARG A 140 24.63 -2.06 0.68
#